data_AF-A0A7C6EKW2-F1
#
_entry.id   AF-A0A7C6EKW2-F1
#
_cell.length_a   1.000
_cell.length_b   1.000
_cell.length_c   1.000
_cell.angle_alpha   90.00
_cell.angle_beta   90.00
_cell.angle_gamma   90.00
#
_symmetry.space_group_name_H-M   'P 1'
#
loop_
_entity.id
_entity.type
_entity.pdbx_description
1 polymer ?
#
loop_
_entity_poly.entity_id
_entity_poly.type
_entity_poly.pdbx_seq_one_letter_code
_entity_poly.pdbx_strand_id
1 'polypeptide(L)'
;MVKKIIFWLLAIIITLVTIVYQRVTGPTYPIRGKAYFDQLEIPYRLPRSHVTTSDCPVTLIVPDENVIGYVEYRPYRTKELWTRAPFKRDGDKITAYVPPLPAAGKLEYRVVLFDNDRDLEISIPQYGLVVMRFRGPVPGPVLILHIVVIFLGLLFSVRTGLEALSRSGRPQPLALLAFIFLFLGGLVFGPLVQKYAFGAWWTGFPVGRDLTDTKTLVALIFWGIAVVMGRKGRPARGWYLAASLLTLGVFFIPHSLLGSELRLTYPTPTY
;
A
#
# COMPACT_ATOMS: atom_id res chain seq x y z
N MET A 1 7.42 36.96 9.14
CA MET A 1 8.23 35.71 9.22
C MET A 1 7.48 34.58 9.90
N VAL A 2 6.93 34.79 11.10
CA VAL A 2 6.22 33.76 11.89
C VAL A 2 5.16 32.97 11.09
N LYS A 3 4.28 33.65 10.33
CA LYS A 3 3.26 32.97 9.50
C LYS A 3 3.85 31.98 8.48
N LYS A 4 5.01 32.30 7.88
CA LYS A 4 5.68 31.41 6.92
C LYS A 4 6.23 30.16 7.60
N ILE A 5 6.77 30.31 8.81
CA ILE A 5 7.27 29.20 9.64
C ILE A 5 6.11 28.29 10.05
N ILE A 6 5.01 28.88 10.53
CA ILE A 6 3.80 28.13 10.92
C ILE A 6 3.27 27.32 9.73
N PHE A 7 3.20 27.89 8.53
CA PHE A 7 2.72 27.16 7.35
C PHE A 7 3.63 26.02 6.92
N TRP A 8 4.95 26.17 7.09
CA TRP A 8 5.88 25.07 6.85
C TRP A 8 5.73 23.96 7.88
N LEU A 9 5.68 24.33 9.16
CA LEU A 9 5.49 23.37 10.25
C LEU A 9 4.17 22.60 10.08
N LEU A 10 3.07 23.30 9.76
CA LEU A 10 1.77 22.66 9.51
C LEU A 10 1.80 21.74 8.28
N ALA A 11 2.42 22.18 7.18
CA ALA A 11 2.55 21.35 5.98
C ALA A 11 3.36 20.08 6.25
N ILE A 12 4.44 20.17 7.03
CA ILE A 12 5.25 19.03 7.45
C ILE A 12 4.43 18.07 8.30
N ILE A 13 3.70 18.57 9.31
CA ILE A 13 2.86 17.72 10.17
C ILE A 13 1.80 16.98 9.35
N ILE A 14 1.06 17.69 8.49
CA ILE A 14 0.03 17.09 7.63
C ILE A 14 0.65 16.01 6.73
N THR A 15 1.82 16.28 6.16
CA THR A 15 2.54 15.32 5.30
C THR A 15 2.96 14.08 6.09
N LEU A 16 3.53 14.24 7.27
CA LEU A 16 3.96 13.12 8.13
C LEU A 16 2.78 12.26 8.57
N VAL A 17 1.67 12.88 8.99
CA VAL A 17 0.42 12.17 9.32
C VAL A 17 -0.08 11.38 8.11
N THR A 18 -0.05 11.98 6.93
CA THR A 18 -0.47 11.32 5.68
C THR A 18 0.43 10.15 5.32
N ILE A 19 1.75 10.27 5.49
CA ILE A 19 2.72 9.17 5.28
C ILE A 19 2.38 7.98 6.19
N VAL A 20 2.16 8.24 7.48
CA VAL A 20 1.81 7.19 8.46
C VAL A 20 0.48 6.54 8.10
N TYR A 21 -0.54 7.34 7.79
CA TYR A 21 -1.85 6.85 7.37
C TYR A 21 -1.77 5.95 6.13
N GLN A 22 -1.05 6.37 5.09
CA GLN A 22 -0.87 5.56 3.88
C GLN A 22 -0.11 4.27 4.14
N ARG A 23 0.89 4.29 5.03
CA ARG A 23 1.65 3.09 5.38
C ARG A 23 0.79 2.08 6.11
N VAL A 24 -0.05 2.51 7.04
CA VAL A 24 -0.89 1.62 7.87
C VAL A 24 -2.10 1.10 7.08
N THR A 25 -2.72 1.94 6.26
CA THR A 25 -3.87 1.54 5.41
C THR A 25 -3.45 0.83 4.11
N GLY A 26 -2.16 0.85 3.78
CA GLY A 26 -1.61 0.24 2.57
C GLY A 26 -1.72 -1.29 2.57
N PRO A 27 -1.86 -1.93 1.41
CA PRO A 27 -2.09 -3.38 1.28
C PRO A 27 -0.93 -4.23 1.77
N THR A 28 0.26 -3.64 1.90
CA THR A 28 1.49 -4.33 2.32
C THR A 28 1.66 -4.33 3.84
N TYR A 29 0.91 -3.52 4.59
CA TYR A 29 0.98 -3.50 6.05
C TYR A 29 0.55 -4.87 6.60
N PRO A 30 1.31 -5.55 7.46
CA PRO A 30 0.94 -6.88 7.94
C PRO A 30 -0.29 -6.84 8.84
N ILE A 31 -1.10 -7.91 8.84
CA ILE A 31 -2.17 -8.06 9.83
C ILE A 31 -1.53 -8.47 11.15
N ARG A 32 -1.80 -7.71 12.20
CA ARG A 32 -1.30 -7.96 13.54
C ARG A 32 -2.47 -8.21 14.47
N GLY A 33 -2.26 -9.06 15.45
CA GLY A 33 -3.21 -9.31 16.51
C GLY A 33 -2.63 -10.27 17.52
N LYS A 34 -3.50 -10.71 18.42
CA LYS A 34 -3.21 -11.69 19.44
C LYS A 34 -4.25 -12.78 19.29
N ALA A 35 -3.81 -14.02 19.19
CA ALA A 35 -4.68 -15.17 19.30
C ALA A 35 -4.49 -15.77 20.69
N TYR A 36 -5.56 -16.26 21.27
CA TYR A 36 -5.52 -16.96 22.55
C TYR A 36 -5.66 -18.44 22.26
N PHE A 37 -4.65 -19.20 22.64
CA PHE A 37 -4.66 -20.65 22.59
C PHE A 37 -4.66 -21.15 24.03
N ASP A 38 -5.82 -21.55 24.53
CA ASP A 38 -6.06 -21.75 25.96
C ASP A 38 -5.73 -20.46 26.77
N GLN A 39 -4.70 -20.50 27.64
CA GLN A 39 -4.20 -19.34 28.38
C GLN A 39 -2.95 -18.69 27.74
N LEU A 40 -2.43 -19.27 26.65
CA LEU A 40 -1.25 -18.75 25.95
C LEU A 40 -1.65 -17.65 24.97
N GLU A 41 -1.08 -16.47 25.16
CA GLU A 41 -1.20 -15.38 24.21
C GLU A 41 -0.17 -15.56 23.08
N ILE A 42 -0.65 -15.77 21.86
CA ILE A 42 0.17 -15.89 20.66
C ILE A 42 0.07 -14.60 19.84
N PRO A 43 1.05 -13.67 19.96
CA PRO A 43 1.11 -12.50 19.10
C PRO A 43 1.46 -12.93 17.67
N TYR A 44 0.68 -12.47 16.69
CA TYR A 44 0.91 -12.82 15.30
C TYR A 44 1.14 -11.60 14.41
N ARG A 45 1.92 -11.81 13.35
CA ARG A 45 2.18 -10.83 12.29
C ARG A 45 2.10 -11.53 10.93
N LEU A 46 0.93 -11.47 10.32
CA LEU A 46 0.64 -12.16 9.07
C LEU A 46 0.98 -11.27 7.85
N PRO A 47 1.88 -11.70 6.96
CA PRO A 47 2.26 -10.93 5.78
C PRO A 47 1.10 -10.76 4.78
N ARG A 48 0.95 -9.55 4.23
CA ARG A 48 -0.02 -9.27 3.14
C ARG A 48 0.64 -9.04 1.78
N SER A 49 1.96 -9.08 1.71
CA SER A 49 2.66 -9.02 0.44
C SER A 49 4.02 -9.70 0.52
N HIS A 50 4.40 -10.35 -0.58
CA HIS A 50 5.70 -11.01 -0.72
C HIS A 50 6.24 -10.86 -2.15
N VAL A 51 7.52 -11.15 -2.32
CA VAL A 51 8.16 -11.15 -3.64
C VAL A 51 7.86 -12.44 -4.39
N THR A 52 7.90 -12.41 -5.73
CA THR A 52 7.64 -13.58 -6.58
C THR A 52 8.83 -14.54 -6.68
N THR A 53 9.99 -14.18 -6.14
CA THR A 53 11.26 -14.90 -6.31
C THR A 53 11.56 -15.91 -5.20
N SER A 54 10.74 -15.97 -4.16
CA SER A 54 10.93 -16.90 -3.05
C SER A 54 9.60 -17.21 -2.37
N ASP A 55 9.57 -18.32 -1.63
CA ASP A 55 8.45 -18.68 -0.77
C ASP A 55 8.26 -17.63 0.32
N CYS A 56 7.00 -17.35 0.66
CA CYS A 56 6.64 -16.44 1.73
C CYS A 56 6.69 -17.17 3.08
N PRO A 57 7.58 -16.76 4.01
CA PRO A 57 7.58 -17.31 5.35
C PRO A 57 6.42 -16.70 6.15
N VAL A 58 5.53 -17.57 6.65
CA VAL A 58 4.56 -17.23 7.68
C VAL A 58 5.11 -17.78 8.98
N THR A 59 5.41 -16.89 9.93
CA THR A 59 6.10 -17.23 11.17
C THR A 59 5.27 -16.85 12.38
N LEU A 60 5.23 -17.73 13.37
CA LEU A 60 4.66 -17.50 14.70
C LEU A 60 5.66 -17.91 15.77
N ILE A 61 5.55 -17.30 16.96
CA ILE A 61 6.29 -17.68 18.15
C ILE A 61 5.30 -18.42 19.05
N VAL A 62 5.52 -19.72 19.23
CA VAL A 62 4.68 -20.63 19.99
C VAL A 62 5.60 -21.50 20.86
N PRO A 63 5.83 -21.14 22.13
CA PRO A 63 6.75 -21.88 23.01
C PRO A 63 6.31 -23.32 23.29
N ASP A 64 5.01 -23.59 23.28
CA ASP A 64 4.48 -24.93 23.50
C ASP A 64 4.80 -25.83 22.29
N GLU A 65 5.52 -26.93 22.53
CA GLU A 65 5.96 -27.89 21.51
C GLU A 65 4.82 -28.79 21.02
N ASN A 66 3.79 -29.00 21.84
CA ASN A 66 2.63 -29.83 21.48
C ASN A 66 1.74 -29.13 20.45
N VAL A 67 1.85 -27.81 20.34
CA VAL A 67 1.14 -27.03 19.34
C VAL A 67 1.78 -27.20 17.98
N ILE A 68 1.01 -27.80 17.08
CA ILE A 68 1.33 -27.92 15.66
C ILE A 68 0.29 -27.20 14.82
N GLY A 69 0.51 -27.15 13.51
CA GLY A 69 -0.40 -26.42 12.65
C GLY A 69 0.03 -26.38 11.20
N TYR A 70 -0.76 -25.66 10.41
CA TYR A 70 -0.47 -25.39 9.02
C TYR A 70 -1.00 -24.02 8.59
N VAL A 71 -0.46 -23.52 7.50
CA VAL A 71 -1.05 -22.43 6.73
C VAL A 71 -1.95 -23.04 5.68
N GLU A 72 -3.24 -22.73 5.74
CA GLU A 72 -4.22 -23.11 4.73
C GLU A 72 -4.42 -21.94 3.77
N TYR A 73 -4.17 -22.18 2.48
CA TYR A 73 -4.19 -21.13 1.46
C TYR A 73 -4.76 -21.62 0.13
N ARG A 74 -5.27 -20.67 -0.67
CA ARG A 74 -5.68 -20.91 -2.07
C ARG A 74 -5.60 -19.61 -2.87
N PRO A 75 -5.58 -19.67 -4.21
CA PRO A 75 -5.67 -18.47 -5.03
C PRO A 75 -6.91 -17.62 -4.71
N TYR A 76 -6.75 -16.30 -4.72
CA TYR A 76 -7.80 -15.38 -4.31
C TYR A 76 -8.99 -15.44 -5.28
N ARG A 77 -10.21 -15.55 -4.74
CA ARG A 77 -11.48 -15.64 -5.50
C ARG A 77 -11.55 -16.81 -6.48
N THR A 78 -10.90 -17.93 -6.18
CA THR A 78 -11.09 -19.18 -6.94
C THR A 78 -11.95 -20.19 -6.16
N LYS A 79 -12.48 -21.19 -6.87
CA LYS A 79 -13.19 -22.34 -6.29
C LYS A 79 -12.25 -23.52 -6.05
N GLU A 80 -10.95 -23.29 -6.10
CA GLU A 80 -9.96 -24.34 -5.86
C GLU A 80 -10.04 -24.85 -4.42
N LEU A 81 -9.61 -26.10 -4.26
CA LEU A 81 -9.43 -26.71 -2.96
C LEU A 81 -8.32 -26.00 -2.20
N TRP A 82 -8.43 -26.02 -0.88
CA TRP A 82 -7.43 -25.47 0.01
C TRP A 82 -6.17 -26.33 0.02
N THR A 83 -5.03 -25.68 -0.11
CA THR A 83 -3.71 -26.31 0.05
C THR A 83 -3.18 -26.01 1.45
N ARG A 84 -2.47 -26.96 2.05
CA ARG A 84 -1.90 -26.82 3.40
C ARG A 84 -0.37 -26.84 3.32
N ALA A 85 0.26 -25.83 3.91
CA ALA A 85 1.70 -25.82 4.16
C ALA A 85 1.93 -26.05 5.66
N PRO A 86 2.50 -27.20 6.06
CA PRO A 86 2.75 -27.49 7.47
C PRO A 86 3.81 -26.57 8.04
N PHE A 87 3.68 -26.23 9.32
CA PHE A 87 4.73 -25.51 10.04
C PHE A 87 5.94 -26.42 10.28
N LYS A 88 7.14 -25.84 10.15
CA LYS A 88 8.39 -26.42 10.62
C LYS A 88 8.83 -25.68 11.89
N ARG A 89 9.19 -26.43 12.93
CA ARG A 89 9.58 -25.89 14.23
C ARG A 89 11.10 -25.73 14.32
N ASP A 90 11.53 -24.63 14.93
CA ASP A 90 12.90 -24.25 15.21
C ASP A 90 12.90 -23.54 16.58
N GLY A 91 12.99 -24.33 17.66
CA GLY A 91 12.72 -23.88 19.03
C GLY A 91 11.28 -23.39 19.20
N ASP A 92 11.13 -22.20 19.79
CA ASP A 92 9.82 -21.55 19.99
C ASP A 92 9.22 -21.00 18.69
N LYS A 93 9.98 -21.00 17.59
CA LYS A 93 9.56 -20.39 16.32
C LYS A 93 9.05 -21.47 15.37
N ILE A 94 7.82 -21.31 14.91
CA ILE A 94 7.23 -22.14 13.86
C ILE A 94 7.13 -21.34 12.56
N THR A 95 7.59 -21.91 11.45
CA THR A 95 7.54 -21.26 10.12
C THR A 95 6.99 -22.20 9.05
N ALA A 96 5.98 -21.71 8.32
CA ALA A 96 5.44 -22.37 7.13
C ALA A 96 5.80 -21.53 5.90
N TYR A 97 6.05 -22.20 4.78
CA TYR A 97 6.45 -21.57 3.53
C TYR A 97 5.31 -21.68 2.53
N VAL A 98 4.76 -20.53 2.15
CA VAL A 98 3.71 -20.44 1.13
C VAL A 98 4.37 -20.15 -0.22
N PRO A 99 4.15 -20.97 -1.26
CA PRO A 99 4.82 -20.80 -2.54
C PRO A 99 4.41 -19.48 -3.22
N PRO A 100 5.30 -18.88 -4.03
CA PRO A 100 5.00 -17.63 -4.72
C PRO A 100 3.98 -17.83 -5.84
N LEU A 101 3.17 -16.79 -6.09
CA LEU A 101 2.38 -16.64 -7.31
C LEU A 101 3.04 -15.67 -8.29
N PRO A 102 2.64 -15.65 -9.57
CA PRO A 102 3.06 -14.61 -10.51
C PRO A 102 2.77 -13.20 -10.01
N ALA A 103 3.47 -12.21 -10.55
CA ALA A 103 3.29 -10.81 -10.18
C ALA A 103 1.83 -10.35 -10.36
N ALA A 104 1.32 -9.55 -9.41
CA ALA A 104 -0.09 -9.16 -9.29
C ALA A 104 -1.06 -10.30 -8.93
N GLY A 105 -0.57 -11.54 -8.79
CA GLY A 105 -1.31 -12.65 -8.20
C GLY A 105 -1.62 -12.41 -6.73
N LYS A 106 -2.78 -12.90 -6.30
CA LYS A 106 -3.22 -12.86 -4.91
C LYS A 106 -3.62 -14.26 -4.46
N LEU A 107 -3.32 -14.56 -3.20
CA LEU A 107 -3.89 -15.71 -2.50
C LEU A 107 -4.61 -15.23 -1.24
N GLU A 108 -5.52 -16.04 -0.77
CA GLU A 108 -6.11 -15.90 0.56
C GLU A 108 -5.64 -17.06 1.42
N TYR A 109 -5.34 -16.76 2.69
CA TYR A 109 -4.87 -17.76 3.63
C TYR A 109 -5.30 -17.48 5.05
N ARG A 110 -5.22 -18.51 5.87
CA ARG A 110 -5.34 -18.47 7.32
C ARG A 110 -4.34 -19.44 7.93
N VAL A 111 -3.99 -19.18 9.19
CA VAL A 111 -3.22 -20.12 10.00
C VAL A 111 -4.20 -20.95 10.80
N VAL A 112 -3.96 -22.26 10.88
CA VAL A 112 -4.68 -23.17 11.77
C VAL A 112 -3.66 -23.78 12.71
N LEU A 113 -3.90 -23.66 14.01
CA LEU A 113 -3.10 -24.28 15.06
C LEU A 113 -3.98 -25.27 15.81
N PHE A 114 -3.40 -26.41 16.19
CA PHE A 114 -4.07 -27.41 16.98
C PHE A 114 -3.13 -28.06 17.99
N ASP A 115 -3.72 -28.49 19.11
CA ASP A 115 -3.05 -29.21 20.18
C ASP A 115 -3.34 -30.70 20.03
N ASN A 116 -2.30 -31.51 19.88
CA ASN A 116 -2.45 -32.97 19.76
C ASN A 116 -3.06 -33.61 21.02
N ASP A 117 -2.87 -33.00 22.19
CA ASP A 117 -3.26 -33.60 23.47
C ASP A 117 -4.67 -33.18 23.93
N ARG A 118 -5.17 -32.04 23.43
CA ARG A 118 -6.34 -31.35 24.02
C ARG A 118 -7.53 -31.15 23.07
N ASP A 119 -7.45 -31.68 21.84
CA ASP A 119 -8.50 -31.54 20.80
C ASP A 119 -8.96 -30.07 20.63
N LEU A 120 -8.01 -29.14 20.72
CA LEU A 120 -8.25 -27.70 20.59
C LEU A 120 -7.72 -27.23 19.24
N GLU A 121 -8.58 -26.61 18.43
CA GLU A 121 -8.22 -25.98 17.15
C GLU A 121 -8.55 -24.48 17.19
N ILE A 122 -7.61 -23.64 16.75
CA ILE A 122 -7.87 -22.22 16.51
C ILE A 122 -7.47 -21.82 15.10
N SER A 123 -8.16 -20.81 14.57
CA SER A 123 -7.80 -20.15 13.32
C SER A 123 -7.33 -18.72 13.55
N ILE A 124 -6.29 -18.32 12.83
CA ILE A 124 -5.70 -16.98 12.88
C ILE A 124 -5.67 -16.38 11.46
N PRO A 125 -6.31 -15.24 11.22
CA PRO A 125 -7.14 -14.47 12.16
C PRO A 125 -8.44 -15.21 12.51
N GLN A 126 -9.02 -14.91 13.68
CA GLN A 126 -10.28 -15.53 14.15
C GLN A 126 -11.45 -15.30 13.18
N TYR A 127 -11.45 -14.14 12.51
CA TYR A 127 -12.47 -13.77 11.54
C TYR A 127 -11.84 -13.40 10.20
N GLY A 128 -12.38 -13.97 9.12
CA GLY A 128 -11.97 -13.69 7.75
C GLY A 128 -10.66 -14.37 7.33
N LEU A 129 -10.13 -13.93 6.19
CA LEU A 129 -8.92 -14.48 5.58
C LEU A 129 -7.92 -13.34 5.34
N VAL A 130 -6.64 -13.68 5.39
CA VAL A 130 -5.56 -12.78 5.00
C VAL A 130 -5.39 -12.85 3.49
N VAL A 131 -5.54 -11.72 2.80
CA VAL A 131 -5.20 -11.62 1.39
C VAL A 131 -3.74 -11.22 1.25
N MET A 132 -2.94 -12.08 0.64
CA MET A 132 -1.54 -11.84 0.31
C MET A 132 -1.39 -11.53 -1.17
N ARG A 133 -0.65 -10.47 -1.51
CA ARG A 133 -0.35 -10.05 -2.88
C ARG A 133 1.13 -10.24 -3.23
N PHE A 134 1.39 -10.88 -4.37
CA PHE A 134 2.74 -11.04 -4.89
C PHE A 134 3.14 -9.91 -5.83
N ARG A 135 4.40 -9.50 -5.72
CA ARG A 135 5.02 -8.47 -6.56
C ARG A 135 6.43 -8.87 -6.98
N GLY A 136 6.87 -8.41 -8.13
CA GLY A 136 8.26 -8.51 -8.53
C GLY A 136 9.20 -7.74 -7.57
N PRO A 137 10.48 -8.10 -7.53
CA PRO A 137 11.48 -7.36 -6.78
C PRO A 137 11.63 -5.95 -7.38
N VAL A 138 11.53 -4.94 -6.53
CA VAL A 138 11.74 -3.53 -6.92
C VAL A 138 13.08 -3.09 -6.34
N PRO A 139 14.01 -2.54 -7.15
CA PRO A 139 15.27 -2.03 -6.64
C PRO A 139 15.05 -1.01 -5.51
N GLY A 140 15.72 -1.22 -4.37
CA GLY A 140 15.58 -0.37 -3.18
C GLY A 140 15.77 1.14 -3.47
N PRO A 141 16.82 1.55 -4.22
CA PRO A 141 17.03 2.96 -4.57
C PRO A 141 15.88 3.56 -5.38
N VAL A 142 15.31 2.81 -6.33
CA VAL A 142 14.17 3.26 -7.16
C VAL A 142 12.94 3.48 -6.29
N LEU A 143 12.66 2.55 -5.37
CA LEU A 143 11.53 2.68 -4.46
C LEU A 143 11.68 3.86 -3.49
N ILE A 144 12.87 4.02 -2.90
CA ILE A 144 13.16 5.14 -1.98
C ILE A 144 13.02 6.47 -2.72
N LEU A 145 13.59 6.58 -3.92
CA LEU A 145 13.51 7.79 -4.72
C LEU A 145 12.06 8.13 -5.08
N HIS A 146 11.27 7.14 -5.51
CA HIS A 146 9.84 7.33 -5.76
C HIS A 146 9.11 7.89 -4.53
N ILE A 147 9.30 7.26 -3.36
CA ILE A 147 8.66 7.66 -2.10
C ILE A 147 9.03 9.09 -1.72
N VAL A 148 10.32 9.46 -1.79
CA VAL A 148 10.77 10.81 -1.46
C VAL A 148 10.15 11.83 -2.40
N VAL A 149 10.19 11.58 -3.72
CA VAL A 149 9.69 12.51 -4.73
C VAL A 149 8.18 12.72 -4.61
N ILE A 150 7.39 11.65 -4.42
CA ILE A 150 5.93 11.76 -4.33
C ILE A 150 5.50 12.48 -3.04
N PHE A 151 6.18 12.27 -1.91
CA PHE A 151 5.87 12.96 -0.66
C PHE A 151 6.40 14.40 -0.61
N LEU A 152 7.49 14.74 -1.32
CA LEU A 152 7.84 16.13 -1.58
C LEU A 152 6.74 16.82 -2.40
N GLY A 153 6.16 16.13 -3.39
CA GLY A 153 5.00 16.60 -4.14
C GLY A 153 3.80 16.92 -3.23
N LEU A 154 3.49 16.03 -2.28
CA LEU A 154 2.46 16.27 -1.27
C LEU A 154 2.81 17.47 -0.37
N LEU A 155 4.04 17.54 0.15
CA LEU A 155 4.48 18.63 1.02
C LEU A 155 4.31 19.99 0.36
N PHE A 156 4.80 20.13 -0.88
CA PHE A 156 4.64 21.37 -1.65
C PHE A 156 3.18 21.63 -1.99
N SER A 157 2.37 20.59 -2.24
CA SER A 157 0.92 20.73 -2.48
C SER A 157 0.21 21.34 -1.27
N VAL A 158 0.44 20.80 -0.07
CA VAL A 158 -0.14 21.32 1.18
C VAL A 158 0.37 22.73 1.47
N ARG A 159 1.69 22.94 1.35
CA ARG A 159 2.30 24.25 1.59
C ARG A 159 1.77 25.32 0.65
N THR A 160 1.50 24.97 -0.61
CA THR A 160 0.89 25.85 -1.61
C THR A 160 -0.55 26.23 -1.22
N GLY A 161 -1.35 25.26 -0.77
CA GLY A 161 -2.72 25.50 -0.30
C GLY A 161 -2.74 26.46 0.89
N LEU A 162 -1.87 26.24 1.88
CA LEU A 162 -1.71 27.14 3.03
C LEU A 162 -1.23 28.54 2.60
N GLU A 163 -0.31 28.65 1.64
CA GLU A 163 0.13 29.95 1.12
C GLU A 163 -1.02 30.70 0.42
N ALA A 164 -1.90 29.98 -0.29
CA ALA A 164 -3.03 30.55 -1.00
C ALA A 164 -4.07 31.18 -0.06
N LEU A 165 -4.15 30.74 1.20
CA LEU A 165 -4.98 31.35 2.24
C LEU A 165 -4.45 32.71 2.72
N SER A 166 -3.15 32.98 2.53
CA SER A 166 -2.55 34.26 2.90
C SER A 166 -2.75 35.32 1.80
N ARG A 167 -3.37 36.45 2.16
CA ARG A 167 -3.59 37.57 1.23
C ARG A 167 -2.31 38.19 0.68
N SER A 168 -1.18 38.08 1.39
CA SER A 168 0.14 38.57 0.96
C SER A 168 1.04 37.45 0.42
N GLY A 169 0.55 36.21 0.40
CA GLY A 169 1.32 35.05 -0.03
C GLY A 169 1.51 34.97 -1.54
N ARG A 170 2.61 34.32 -1.94
CA ARG A 170 2.97 34.03 -3.34
C ARG A 170 2.99 32.51 -3.57
N PRO A 171 1.83 31.86 -3.81
CA PRO A 171 1.74 30.40 -3.95
C PRO A 171 2.36 29.86 -5.24
N GLN A 172 2.60 30.70 -6.26
CA GLN A 172 2.95 30.25 -7.61
C GLN A 172 4.25 29.43 -7.69
N PRO A 173 5.37 29.82 -7.05
CA PRO A 173 6.59 29.02 -7.09
C PRO A 173 6.43 27.65 -6.41
N LEU A 174 5.68 27.62 -5.31
CA LEU A 174 5.39 26.38 -4.58
C LEU A 174 4.46 25.46 -5.40
N ALA A 175 3.50 26.04 -6.12
CA ALA A 175 2.61 25.30 -7.02
C ALA A 175 3.39 24.64 -8.18
N LEU A 176 4.39 25.34 -8.72
CA LEU A 176 5.26 24.78 -9.76
C LEU A 176 6.09 23.61 -9.21
N LEU A 177 6.67 23.75 -8.01
CA LEU A 177 7.38 22.65 -7.35
C LEU A 177 6.44 21.46 -7.08
N ALA A 178 5.24 21.71 -6.55
CA ALA A 178 4.24 20.67 -6.33
C ALA A 178 3.93 19.90 -7.61
N PHE A 179 3.68 20.62 -8.72
CA PHE A 179 3.45 20.01 -10.03
C PHE A 179 4.64 19.18 -10.52
N ILE A 180 5.87 19.72 -10.45
CA ILE A 180 7.08 19.00 -10.88
C ILE A 180 7.28 17.72 -10.07
N PHE A 181 7.20 17.79 -8.74
CA PHE A 181 7.41 16.62 -7.87
C PHE A 181 6.30 15.59 -8.04
N LEU A 182 5.03 16.00 -8.17
CA LEU A 182 3.95 15.08 -8.48
C LEU A 182 4.14 14.45 -9.87
N PHE A 183 4.64 15.20 -10.86
CA PHE A 183 4.86 14.68 -12.21
C PHE A 183 5.95 13.62 -12.20
N LEU A 184 7.10 13.93 -11.59
CA LEU A 184 8.20 12.99 -11.45
C LEU A 184 7.79 11.78 -10.59
N GLY A 185 7.12 12.00 -9.47
CA GLY A 185 6.68 10.93 -8.59
C GLY A 185 5.63 10.04 -9.24
N GLY A 186 4.65 10.63 -9.92
CA GLY A 186 3.45 9.98 -10.42
C GLY A 186 3.52 9.44 -11.85
N LEU A 187 4.25 10.09 -12.76
CA LEU A 187 4.34 9.68 -14.18
C LEU A 187 5.73 9.21 -14.61
N VAL A 188 6.75 9.36 -13.75
CA VAL A 188 8.10 8.85 -14.04
C VAL A 188 8.42 7.70 -13.09
N PHE A 189 8.56 7.98 -11.80
CA PHE A 189 8.96 6.96 -10.83
C PHE A 189 7.85 5.98 -10.46
N GLY A 190 6.58 6.40 -10.47
CA GLY A 190 5.43 5.52 -10.25
C GLY A 190 5.36 4.38 -11.28
N PRO A 191 5.25 4.70 -12.59
CA PRO A 191 5.34 3.75 -13.69
C PRO A 191 6.56 2.83 -13.63
N LEU A 192 7.71 3.38 -13.25
CA LEU A 192 8.94 2.59 -13.12
C LEU A 192 8.83 1.55 -12.00
N VAL A 193 8.37 1.94 -10.81
CA VAL A 193 8.12 1.01 -9.70
C VAL A 193 7.08 -0.04 -10.09
N GLN A 194 6.03 0.36 -10.79
CA GLN A 194 4.98 -0.53 -11.27
C GLN A 194 5.50 -1.53 -12.31
N LYS A 195 6.38 -1.10 -13.20
CA LYS A 195 7.02 -1.98 -14.19
C LYS A 195 7.82 -3.08 -13.50
N TYR A 196 8.60 -2.74 -12.48
CA TYR A 196 9.31 -3.75 -11.68
C TYR A 196 8.37 -4.65 -10.88
N ALA A 197 7.32 -4.09 -10.28
CA ALA A 197 6.43 -4.84 -9.39
C ALA A 197 5.44 -5.74 -10.13
N PHE A 198 4.94 -5.33 -11.29
CA PHE A 198 3.80 -5.97 -11.99
C PHE A 198 3.99 -6.12 -13.50
N GLY A 199 5.12 -5.69 -14.06
CA GLY A 199 5.41 -5.84 -15.50
C GLY A 199 4.73 -4.83 -16.42
N ALA A 200 3.91 -3.92 -15.88
CA ALA A 200 3.19 -2.88 -16.63
C ALA A 200 3.69 -1.47 -16.28
N TRP A 201 3.73 -0.57 -17.26
CA TRP A 201 4.13 0.83 -17.05
C TRP A 201 2.98 1.71 -16.56
N TRP A 202 1.75 1.40 -16.95
CA TRP A 202 0.57 2.17 -16.56
C TRP A 202 -0.65 1.27 -16.66
N THR A 203 -1.51 1.31 -15.65
CA THR A 203 -2.74 0.53 -15.60
C THR A 203 -3.97 1.36 -15.23
N GLY A 204 -3.82 2.68 -15.08
CA GLY A 204 -4.93 3.61 -14.90
C GLY A 204 -5.56 4.07 -16.20
N PHE A 205 -6.57 4.92 -16.09
CA PHE A 205 -7.20 5.58 -17.23
C PHE A 205 -6.13 6.31 -18.10
N PRO A 206 -6.25 6.30 -19.44
CA PRO A 206 -7.29 5.65 -20.25
C PRO A 206 -7.02 4.17 -20.57
N VAL A 207 -5.84 3.64 -20.25
CA VAL A 207 -5.40 2.30 -20.67
C VAL A 207 -6.04 1.19 -19.84
N GLY A 208 -6.23 1.42 -18.55
CA GLY A 208 -6.81 0.45 -17.63
C GLY A 208 -7.71 1.08 -16.57
N ARG A 209 -7.94 0.33 -15.49
CA ARG A 209 -8.90 0.67 -14.43
C ARG A 209 -8.25 0.80 -13.04
N ASP A 210 -6.92 0.80 -12.96
CA ASP A 210 -6.22 0.97 -11.69
C ASP A 210 -6.51 2.37 -11.13
N LEU A 211 -7.05 2.36 -9.93
CA LEU A 211 -7.49 3.57 -9.25
C LEU A 211 -6.31 4.43 -8.79
N THR A 212 -5.16 3.83 -8.49
CA THR A 212 -3.96 4.53 -8.00
C THR A 212 -3.39 5.43 -9.08
N ASP A 213 -3.18 4.85 -10.27
CA ASP A 213 -2.70 5.54 -11.46
C ASP A 213 -3.69 6.63 -11.89
N THR A 214 -4.99 6.29 -11.93
CA THR A 214 -6.05 7.23 -12.35
C THR A 214 -6.15 8.45 -11.45
N LYS A 215 -6.12 8.28 -10.11
CA LYS A 215 -6.16 9.42 -9.19
C LYS A 215 -4.92 10.30 -9.29
N THR A 216 -3.76 9.69 -9.53
CA THR A 216 -2.50 10.41 -9.72
C THR A 216 -2.57 11.29 -10.96
N LEU A 217 -3.11 10.75 -12.07
CA LEU A 217 -3.36 11.52 -13.29
C LEU A 217 -4.32 12.69 -13.05
N VAL A 218 -5.43 12.46 -12.33
CA VAL A 218 -6.38 13.52 -11.99
C VAL A 218 -5.71 14.62 -11.17
N ALA A 219 -4.92 14.28 -10.15
CA ALA A 219 -4.17 15.25 -9.36
C ALA A 219 -3.22 16.09 -10.25
N LEU A 220 -2.52 15.44 -11.18
CA LEU A 220 -1.60 16.11 -12.10
C LEU A 220 -2.29 17.08 -13.06
N ILE A 221 -3.43 16.68 -13.63
CA ILE A 221 -4.21 17.56 -14.51
C ILE A 221 -4.65 18.81 -13.74
N PHE A 222 -5.16 18.65 -12.52
CA PHE A 222 -5.58 19.77 -11.69
C PHE A 222 -4.41 20.70 -11.31
N TRP A 223 -3.25 20.14 -10.97
CA TRP A 223 -2.05 20.95 -10.73
C TRP A 223 -1.56 21.66 -11.98
N GLY A 224 -1.62 21.01 -13.15
CA GLY A 224 -1.32 21.63 -14.44
C GLY A 224 -2.23 22.83 -14.70
N ILE A 225 -3.54 22.68 -14.52
CA ILE A 225 -4.52 23.77 -14.64
C ILE A 225 -4.20 24.88 -13.63
N ALA A 226 -3.96 24.56 -12.36
CA ALA A 226 -3.66 25.54 -11.33
C ALA A 226 -2.38 26.35 -11.64
N VAL A 227 -1.34 25.68 -12.13
CA VAL A 227 -0.09 26.33 -12.57
C VAL A 227 -0.35 27.24 -13.76
N VAL A 228 -1.09 26.79 -14.78
CA VAL A 228 -1.41 27.62 -15.97
C VAL A 228 -2.27 28.82 -15.60
N MET A 229 -3.30 28.63 -14.77
CA MET A 229 -4.23 29.69 -14.38
C MET A 229 -3.57 30.78 -13.54
N GLY A 230 -2.54 30.45 -12.75
CA GLY A 230 -1.78 31.43 -12.00
C GLY A 230 -0.62 32.10 -12.75
N ARG A 231 -0.46 31.82 -14.05
CA ARG A 231 0.48 32.56 -14.90
C ARG A 231 -0.02 33.99 -15.13
N LYS A 232 0.92 34.88 -15.52
CA LYS A 232 0.63 36.26 -15.94
C LYS A 232 -0.11 37.12 -14.90
N GLY A 233 0.16 36.88 -13.61
CA GLY A 233 -0.35 37.73 -12.52
C GLY A 233 -1.84 37.56 -12.19
N ARG A 234 -2.53 36.59 -12.78
CA ARG A 234 -3.96 36.33 -12.51
C ARG A 234 -4.16 35.80 -11.08
N PRO A 235 -5.22 36.23 -10.37
CA PRO A 235 -5.54 35.70 -9.05
C PRO A 235 -6.08 34.27 -9.16
N ALA A 236 -5.19 33.27 -9.09
CA ALA A 236 -5.54 31.84 -9.16
C ALA A 236 -5.57 31.13 -7.79
N ARG A 237 -5.74 31.88 -6.69
CA ARG A 237 -5.69 31.31 -5.33
C ARG A 237 -6.71 30.20 -5.10
N GLY A 238 -7.92 30.33 -5.65
CA GLY A 238 -8.94 29.29 -5.58
C GLY A 238 -8.49 27.98 -6.22
N TRP A 239 -7.81 28.05 -7.37
CA TRP A 239 -7.26 26.86 -8.05
C TRP A 239 -6.19 26.16 -7.23
N TYR A 240 -5.29 26.92 -6.59
CA TYR A 240 -4.25 26.35 -5.73
C TYR A 240 -4.82 25.68 -4.48
N LEU A 241 -5.82 26.29 -3.86
CA LEU A 241 -6.49 25.69 -2.71
C LEU A 241 -7.25 24.41 -3.12
N ALA A 242 -8.00 24.46 -4.22
CA ALA A 242 -8.71 23.31 -4.75
C ALA A 242 -7.76 22.16 -5.11
N ALA A 243 -6.66 22.43 -5.81
CA ALA A 243 -5.66 21.41 -6.16
C ALA A 243 -5.00 20.80 -4.92
N SER A 244 -4.71 21.61 -3.89
CA SER A 244 -4.16 21.15 -2.61
C SER A 244 -5.11 20.20 -1.88
N LEU A 245 -6.39 20.57 -1.76
CA LEU A 245 -7.42 19.74 -1.13
C LEU A 245 -7.69 18.46 -1.91
N LEU A 246 -7.76 18.55 -3.25
CA LEU A 246 -7.88 17.38 -4.12
C LEU A 246 -6.70 16.42 -3.90
N THR A 247 -5.47 16.93 -3.83
CA THR A 247 -4.27 16.11 -3.60
C THR A 247 -4.34 15.40 -2.26
N LEU A 248 -4.73 16.10 -1.19
CA LEU A 248 -4.97 15.47 0.11
C LEU A 248 -6.03 14.37 0.01
N GLY A 249 -7.15 14.64 -0.66
CA GLY A 249 -8.20 13.65 -0.93
C GLY A 249 -7.66 12.42 -1.65
N VAL A 250 -6.88 12.60 -2.71
CA VAL A 250 -6.22 11.49 -3.45
C VAL A 250 -5.34 10.66 -2.53
N PHE A 251 -4.55 11.30 -1.67
CA PHE A 251 -3.65 10.62 -0.75
C PHE A 251 -4.37 9.93 0.43
N PHE A 252 -5.58 10.39 0.81
CA PHE A 252 -6.38 9.76 1.86
C PHE A 252 -7.18 8.56 1.38
N ILE A 253 -7.43 8.41 0.08
CA ILE A 253 -8.08 7.21 -0.43
C ILE A 253 -7.04 6.08 -0.48
N PRO A 254 -7.21 4.97 0.27
CA PRO A 254 -6.22 3.91 0.31
C PRO A 254 -5.89 3.38 -1.10
N HIS A 255 -4.60 3.29 -1.41
CA HIS A 255 -4.08 2.79 -2.70
C HIS A 255 -4.41 1.31 -2.97
N SER A 256 -5.06 0.62 -2.02
CA SER A 256 -5.44 -0.79 -2.13
C SER A 256 -6.83 -1.03 -2.70
N LEU A 257 -7.69 -0.01 -2.79
CA LEU A 257 -9.12 -0.27 -3.03
C LEU A 257 -9.39 -0.91 -4.41
N LEU A 258 -8.57 -0.63 -5.43
CA LEU A 258 -8.70 -1.18 -6.79
C LEU A 258 -7.36 -1.14 -7.57
N GLY A 259 -6.29 -1.68 -6.98
CA GLY A 259 -5.00 -1.81 -7.68
C GLY A 259 -4.94 -3.01 -8.62
N SER A 260 -3.98 -3.03 -9.57
CA SER A 260 -3.75 -4.11 -10.55
C SER A 260 -3.96 -5.52 -9.98
N GLU A 261 -4.73 -6.39 -10.61
CA GLU A 261 -5.05 -7.74 -10.09
C GLU A 261 -4.96 -8.77 -11.21
N LEU A 262 -4.17 -9.84 -11.01
CA LEU A 262 -4.17 -11.00 -11.88
C LEU A 262 -5.23 -12.00 -11.39
N ARG A 263 -6.21 -12.31 -12.25
CA ARG A 263 -7.19 -13.37 -11.99
C ARG A 263 -6.64 -14.68 -12.52
N LEU A 264 -6.23 -15.56 -11.61
CA LEU A 264 -5.91 -16.94 -11.95
C LEU A 264 -7.24 -17.65 -12.22
N THR A 265 -7.45 -18.06 -13.47
CA THR A 265 -8.60 -18.88 -13.87
C THR A 265 -8.03 -20.19 -14.36
N TYR A 266 -8.11 -21.24 -13.53
CA TYR A 266 -7.77 -22.59 -13.98
C TYR A 266 -9.02 -23.23 -14.59
N PRO A 267 -8.90 -23.98 -15.71
CA PRO A 267 -10.03 -24.74 -16.24
C PRO A 267 -10.51 -25.71 -15.16
N THR A 268 -11.81 -25.70 -14.90
CA THR A 268 -12.46 -26.72 -14.06
C THR A 268 -12.32 -28.05 -14.80
N PRO A 269 -11.84 -29.14 -14.15
CA PRO A 269 -11.94 -30.45 -14.76
C PRO A 269 -13.43 -30.75 -14.92
N THR A 270 -13.88 -30.85 -16.17
CA THR A 270 -15.17 -31.45 -16.51
C THR A 270 -15.07 -32.92 -16.12
N TYR A 271 -15.73 -33.28 -15.01
CA TYR A 271 -15.96 -34.66 -14.62
C TYR A 271 -16.94 -35.33 -15.60
#